data_AF-A0A956N4X9-F1
#
_entry.id   AF-A0A956N4X9-F1
#
_cell.length_a   1.000
_cell.length_b   1.000
_cell.length_c   1.000
_cell.angle_alpha   90.00
_cell.angle_beta   90.00
_cell.angle_gamma   90.00
#
_symmetry.space_group_name_H-M   'P 1'
#
loop_
_entity.id
_entity.type
_entity.pdbx_description
1 polymer ?
#
loop_
_entity_poly.entity_id
_entity_poly.type
_entity_poly.pdbx_seq_one_letter_code
_entity_poly.pdbx_strand_id
1 'polypeptide(L)'
;MRTKGMIALVGLLLFGIPGSTRASEDIRASLANTYEQLANAILAIKETESALVGTMLMFHYESAEHELQLAMSGDAAAKKAHLETAAAEITYLANEGDKAVQAVVQRMLKAGHHHHTDGMTREDYMFVDSVEKQTLLALAGKIARMDGSNTSEVQGAMDELTRLYQSAVEPD
;
A
#
# COMPACT_ATOMS: atom_id res chain seq x y z
N MET A 1 -8.75 -26.66 -89.73
CA MET A 1 -8.13 -25.36 -90.08
C MET A 1 -8.22 -24.46 -88.86
N ARG A 2 -7.16 -24.31 -88.06
CA ARG A 2 -6.28 -23.10 -87.97
C ARG A 2 -7.12 -21.81 -87.92
N THR A 3 -7.21 -21.09 -86.81
CA THR A 3 -6.19 -20.18 -86.23
C THR A 3 -6.50 -19.91 -84.75
N LYS A 4 -5.60 -20.18 -83.78
CA LYS A 4 -4.63 -19.26 -83.14
C LYS A 4 -5.12 -17.81 -82.89
N GLY A 5 -5.26 -17.44 -81.62
CA GLY A 5 -5.35 -16.06 -81.10
C GLY A 5 -5.42 -16.08 -79.58
N MET A 6 -4.27 -16.19 -78.90
CA MET A 6 -3.59 -15.12 -78.16
C MET A 6 -4.09 -14.94 -76.72
N ILE A 7 -3.32 -15.53 -75.82
CA ILE A 7 -3.28 -15.29 -74.38
C ILE A 7 -2.89 -13.83 -74.16
N ALA A 8 -3.76 -13.04 -73.50
CA ALA A 8 -3.38 -11.77 -72.89
C ALA A 8 -3.36 -11.95 -71.37
N LEU A 9 -2.20 -12.40 -70.88
CA LEU A 9 -1.81 -12.38 -69.48
C LEU A 9 -1.59 -10.91 -69.09
N VAL A 10 -2.62 -10.24 -68.57
CA VAL A 10 -2.41 -8.94 -67.90
C VAL A 10 -1.99 -9.24 -66.48
N GLY A 11 -0.68 -9.42 -66.31
CA GLY A 11 -0.02 -9.38 -65.01
C GLY A 11 -0.15 -7.96 -64.46
N LEU A 12 -1.11 -7.77 -63.54
CA LEU A 12 -1.10 -6.60 -62.68
C LEU A 12 0.03 -6.81 -61.66
N LEU A 13 1.16 -6.17 -61.94
CA LEU A 13 2.25 -5.97 -60.98
C LEU A 13 1.66 -5.38 -59.70
N LEU A 14 1.56 -6.21 -58.66
CA LEU A 14 1.55 -5.77 -57.27
C LEU A 14 2.89 -5.07 -57.02
N PHE A 15 2.92 -3.75 -57.27
CA PHE A 15 3.95 -2.89 -56.69
C PHE A 15 3.78 -2.96 -55.17
N GLY A 16 4.54 -3.84 -54.52
CA GLY A 16 4.76 -3.74 -53.09
C GLY A 16 5.36 -2.37 -52.81
N ILE A 17 4.63 -1.53 -52.07
CA ILE A 17 5.13 -0.24 -51.59
C ILE A 17 6.27 -0.56 -50.61
N PRO A 18 7.55 -0.41 -50.98
CA PRO A 18 8.65 -0.65 -50.07
C PRO A 18 8.84 0.65 -49.29
N GLY A 19 8.06 0.80 -48.22
CA GLY A 19 8.12 2.01 -47.40
C GLY A 19 7.25 1.99 -46.14
N SER A 20 6.30 1.05 -46.03
CA SER A 20 5.31 1.08 -44.94
C SER A 20 5.62 0.18 -43.75
N THR A 21 6.60 -0.73 -43.83
CA THR A 21 6.93 -1.66 -42.74
C THR A 21 7.77 -1.00 -41.65
N ARG A 22 8.87 -0.32 -42.01
CA ARG A 22 9.76 0.35 -41.04
C ARG A 22 9.05 1.44 -40.22
N ALA A 23 8.30 2.33 -40.87
CA ALA A 23 7.54 3.36 -40.16
C ALA A 23 6.48 2.74 -39.22
N SER A 24 5.87 1.62 -39.60
CA SER A 24 4.92 0.90 -38.74
C SER A 24 5.61 0.15 -37.58
N GLU A 25 6.83 -0.35 -37.80
CA GLU A 25 7.69 -0.97 -36.77
C GLU A 25 8.18 0.08 -35.78
N ASP A 26 8.62 1.25 -36.26
CA ASP A 26 9.04 2.38 -35.42
C ASP A 26 7.87 2.91 -34.56
N ILE A 27 6.66 3.01 -35.12
CA ILE A 27 5.46 3.38 -34.36
C ILE A 27 5.12 2.31 -33.31
N ARG A 28 5.19 1.01 -33.65
CA ARG A 28 4.95 -0.08 -32.69
C ARG A 28 5.99 -0.10 -31.57
N ALA A 29 7.26 0.12 -31.90
CA ALA A 29 8.34 0.21 -30.93
C ALA A 29 8.16 1.42 -30.01
N SER A 30 7.82 2.58 -30.56
CA SER A 30 7.50 3.77 -29.77
C SER A 30 6.30 3.55 -28.85
N LEU A 31 5.24 2.89 -29.34
CA LEU A 31 4.06 2.57 -28.54
C LEU A 31 4.41 1.62 -27.39
N ALA A 32 5.16 0.55 -27.67
CA ALA A 32 5.61 -0.41 -26.67
C ALA A 32 6.46 0.27 -25.59
N ASN A 33 7.41 1.12 -26.00
CA ASN A 33 8.24 1.89 -25.08
C ASN A 33 7.39 2.84 -24.21
N THR A 34 6.37 3.51 -24.77
CA THR A 34 5.47 4.34 -23.96
C THR A 34 4.65 3.51 -22.95
N TYR A 35 4.17 2.33 -23.35
CA TYR A 35 3.49 1.41 -22.42
C TYR A 35 4.42 0.91 -21.31
N GLU A 36 5.66 0.58 -21.65
CA GLU A 36 6.68 0.16 -20.69
C GLU A 36 7.00 1.28 -19.70
N GLN A 37 7.19 2.52 -20.18
CA GLN A 37 7.40 3.68 -19.31
C GLN A 37 6.20 3.92 -18.38
N LEU A 38 4.97 3.79 -18.89
CA LEU A 38 3.76 3.91 -18.08
C LEU A 38 3.69 2.80 -17.01
N ALA A 39 3.97 1.55 -17.38
CA ALA A 39 3.98 0.43 -16.44
C ALA A 39 5.01 0.62 -15.34
N ASN A 40 6.23 1.04 -15.69
CA ASN A 40 7.30 1.31 -14.73
C ASN A 40 6.93 2.47 -13.78
N ALA A 41 6.30 3.53 -14.29
CA ALA A 41 5.84 4.63 -13.45
C ALA A 41 4.79 4.17 -12.43
N ILE A 42 3.84 3.33 -12.85
CA ILE A 42 2.83 2.76 -11.94
C ILE A 42 3.47 1.88 -10.87
N LEU A 43 4.42 1.01 -11.24
CA LEU A 43 5.13 0.17 -10.28
C LEU A 43 5.95 1.00 -9.28
N ALA A 44 6.67 2.02 -9.73
CA ALA A 44 7.45 2.90 -8.86
C ALA A 44 6.57 3.68 -7.88
N ILE A 45 5.39 4.14 -8.31
CA ILE A 45 4.41 4.78 -7.43
C ILE A 45 3.94 3.79 -6.36
N LYS A 46 3.64 2.54 -6.74
CA LYS A 46 3.22 1.48 -5.80
C LYS A 46 4.29 1.18 -4.75
N GLU A 47 5.55 1.06 -5.15
CA GLU A 47 6.67 0.86 -4.23
C GLU A 47 6.81 2.05 -3.26
N THR A 48 6.63 3.27 -3.76
CA THR A 48 6.67 4.48 -2.94
C THR A 48 5.53 4.52 -1.92
N GLU A 49 4.32 4.16 -2.33
CA GLU A 49 3.14 4.07 -1.44
C GLU A 49 3.38 3.04 -0.32
N SER A 50 3.86 1.84 -0.67
CA SER A 50 4.17 0.80 0.31
C SER A 50 5.23 1.25 1.32
N ALA A 51 6.31 1.88 0.85
CA ALA A 51 7.36 2.40 1.72
C ALA A 51 6.86 3.52 2.65
N LEU A 52 5.99 4.40 2.14
CA LEU A 52 5.38 5.47 2.91
C LEU A 52 4.53 4.91 4.07
N VAL A 53 3.63 3.97 3.75
CA VAL A 53 2.76 3.37 4.76
C VAL A 53 3.58 2.58 5.77
N GLY A 54 4.53 1.75 5.33
CA GLY A 54 5.42 1.01 6.22
C GLY A 54 6.19 1.91 7.19
N THR A 55 6.76 3.02 6.71
CA THR A 55 7.48 3.99 7.56
C THR A 55 6.56 4.63 8.60
N MET A 56 5.32 4.94 8.25
CA MET A 56 4.35 5.52 9.16
C MET A 56 3.87 4.53 10.22
N LEU A 57 3.64 3.27 9.85
CA LEU A 57 3.29 2.22 10.82
C LEU A 57 4.42 2.01 11.82
N MET A 58 5.66 1.95 11.33
CA MET A 58 6.85 1.86 12.19
C MET A 58 6.93 3.05 13.15
N PHE A 59 6.70 4.28 12.67
CA PHE A 59 6.69 5.48 13.51
C PHE A 59 5.66 5.39 14.65
N HIS A 60 4.42 5.02 14.36
CA HIS A 60 3.36 4.91 15.37
C HIS A 60 3.62 3.75 16.34
N TYR A 61 4.16 2.64 15.85
CA TYR A 61 4.60 1.51 16.67
C TYR A 61 5.70 1.92 17.66
N GLU A 62 6.79 2.51 17.19
CA GLU A 62 7.92 2.94 18.02
C GLU A 62 7.48 4.01 19.03
N SER A 63 6.61 4.95 18.62
CA SER A 63 6.07 5.98 19.50
C SER A 63 5.21 5.38 20.61
N ALA A 64 4.31 4.44 20.27
CA ALA A 64 3.50 3.74 21.27
C ALA A 64 4.35 2.91 22.24
N GLU A 65 5.35 2.18 21.74
CA GLU A 65 6.25 1.38 22.55
C GLU A 65 7.03 2.26 23.54
N HIS A 66 7.58 3.38 23.07
CA HIS A 66 8.29 4.36 23.89
C HIS A 66 7.40 4.93 25.01
N GLU A 67 6.16 5.31 24.69
CA GLU A 67 5.22 5.82 25.70
C GLU A 67 4.84 4.75 26.73
N LEU A 68 4.66 3.49 26.32
CA LEU A 68 4.43 2.38 27.25
C LEU A 68 5.62 2.15 28.19
N GLN A 69 6.85 2.28 27.69
CA GLN A 69 8.06 2.22 28.54
C GLN A 69 8.07 3.35 29.56
N LEU A 70 7.75 4.58 29.15
CA LEU A 70 7.67 5.72 30.06
C LEU A 70 6.58 5.53 31.12
N ALA A 71 5.43 4.95 30.75
CA ALA A 71 4.32 4.64 31.67
C ALA A 71 4.66 3.64 32.78
N MET A 72 5.76 2.90 32.67
CA MET A 72 6.24 2.04 33.76
C MET A 72 6.93 2.84 34.88
N SER A 73 7.37 4.06 34.56
CA SER A 73 8.12 4.95 35.45
C SER A 73 7.32 6.23 35.75
N GLY A 74 7.76 7.01 36.74
CA GLY A 74 7.09 8.28 37.09
C GLY A 74 5.92 8.16 38.07
N ASP A 75 5.28 9.30 38.35
CA ASP A 75 4.12 9.38 39.22
C ASP A 75 2.82 9.00 38.50
N ALA A 76 1.73 8.82 39.25
CA ALA A 76 0.45 8.36 38.69
C ALA A 76 -0.11 9.29 37.59
N ALA A 77 0.16 10.60 37.64
CA ALA A 77 -0.31 11.54 36.63
C ALA A 77 0.50 11.41 35.33
N ALA A 78 1.83 11.32 35.45
CA ALA A 78 2.72 11.09 34.32
C ALA A 78 2.41 9.75 33.64
N LYS A 79 2.27 8.68 34.42
CA LYS A 79 1.93 7.34 33.91
C LYS A 79 0.66 7.34 33.09
N LYS A 80 -0.40 7.98 33.59
CA LYS A 80 -1.68 8.09 32.88
C LYS A 80 -1.55 8.85 31.57
N ALA A 81 -0.81 9.96 31.55
CA ALA A 81 -0.60 10.74 30.33
C ALA A 81 0.16 9.94 29.24
N HIS A 82 1.16 9.16 29.65
CA HIS A 82 1.89 8.27 28.76
C HIS A 82 0.99 7.15 28.20
N LEU A 83 0.14 6.53 29.03
CA LEU A 83 -0.82 5.53 28.58
C LEU A 83 -1.86 6.10 27.60
N GLU A 84 -2.36 7.31 27.85
CA GLU A 84 -3.29 8.00 26.93
C GLU A 84 -2.62 8.29 25.59
N THR A 85 -1.34 8.70 25.60
CA THR A 85 -0.56 8.95 24.39
C THR A 85 -0.31 7.65 23.63
N ALA A 86 0.12 6.59 24.32
CA ALA A 86 0.29 5.26 23.72
C ALA A 86 -0.99 4.75 23.06
N ALA A 87 -2.15 4.89 23.73
CA ALA A 87 -3.43 4.49 23.15
C ALA A 87 -3.80 5.29 21.89
N ALA A 88 -3.45 6.58 21.83
CA ALA A 88 -3.64 7.40 20.63
C ALA A 88 -2.75 6.92 19.48
N GLU A 89 -1.47 6.66 19.73
CA GLU A 89 -0.53 6.14 18.72
C GLU A 89 -0.96 4.77 18.18
N ILE A 90 -1.43 3.87 19.04
CA ILE A 90 -1.99 2.56 18.60
C ILE A 90 -3.26 2.76 17.77
N THR A 91 -4.06 3.79 18.08
CA THR A 91 -5.23 4.13 17.26
C THR A 91 -4.82 4.66 15.88
N TYR A 92 -3.73 5.42 15.78
CA TYR A 92 -3.19 5.84 14.49
C TYR A 92 -2.59 4.65 13.73
N LEU A 93 -1.88 3.75 14.40
CA LEU A 93 -1.41 2.49 13.83
C LEU A 93 -2.57 1.67 13.23
N ALA A 94 -3.66 1.48 14.00
CA ALA A 94 -4.85 0.75 13.56
C ALA A 94 -5.59 1.38 12.37
N ASN A 95 -5.39 2.69 12.16
CA ASN A 95 -6.00 3.42 11.05
C ASN A 95 -5.03 3.64 9.90
N GLU A 96 -3.80 3.11 9.95
CA GLU A 96 -2.74 3.42 8.99
C GLU A 96 -2.59 4.95 8.85
N GLY A 97 -2.39 5.62 9.98
CA GLY A 97 -2.08 7.05 10.05
C GLY A 97 -3.14 7.92 10.71
N ASP A 98 -2.79 9.20 10.80
CA ASP A 98 -3.62 10.24 11.39
C ASP A 98 -4.63 10.83 10.39
N LYS A 99 -5.39 11.84 10.84
CA LYS A 99 -6.37 12.53 9.99
C LYS A 99 -5.75 13.18 8.75
N ALA A 100 -4.51 13.66 8.82
CA ALA A 100 -3.84 14.29 7.69
C ALA A 100 -3.45 13.25 6.63
N VAL A 101 -2.95 12.09 7.06
CA VAL A 101 -2.68 10.94 6.19
C VAL A 101 -3.97 10.42 5.56
N GLN A 102 -5.05 10.28 6.33
CA GLN A 102 -6.35 9.86 5.80
C GLN A 102 -6.84 10.80 4.69
N ALA A 103 -6.61 12.12 4.80
CA ALA A 103 -6.94 13.06 3.73
C ALA A 103 -6.05 12.91 2.47
N VAL A 104 -4.83 12.41 2.60
CA VAL A 104 -3.98 12.02 1.46
C VAL A 104 -4.53 10.73 0.84
N VAL A 105 -4.78 9.69 1.63
CA VAL A 105 -5.35 8.41 1.18
C VAL A 105 -6.65 8.63 0.39
N GLN A 106 -7.57 9.46 0.91
CA GLN A 106 -8.82 9.79 0.21
C GLN A 106 -8.59 10.47 -1.15
N ARG A 107 -7.54 11.27 -1.30
CA ARG A 107 -7.17 11.87 -2.60
C ARG A 107 -6.59 10.82 -3.55
N MET A 108 -5.81 9.87 -3.05
CA MET A 108 -5.28 8.76 -3.84
C MET A 108 -6.41 7.84 -4.32
N LEU A 109 -7.35 7.50 -3.43
CA LEU A 109 -8.57 6.75 -3.77
C LEU A 109 -9.35 7.44 -4.90
N LYS A 110 -9.55 8.76 -4.79
CA LYS A 110 -10.24 9.55 -5.82
C LYS A 110 -9.50 9.58 -7.16
N ALA A 111 -8.17 9.47 -7.15
CA ALA A 111 -7.34 9.42 -8.35
C ALA A 111 -7.29 8.02 -9.00
N GLY A 112 -8.05 7.05 -8.50
CA GLY A 112 -8.05 5.67 -9.02
C GLY A 112 -6.90 4.81 -8.50
N HIS A 113 -6.10 5.35 -7.56
CA HIS A 113 -5.16 4.57 -6.76
C HIS A 113 -5.93 3.97 -5.58
N HIS A 114 -6.82 3.01 -5.88
CA HIS A 114 -7.66 2.33 -4.91
C HIS A 114 -7.48 0.81 -4.96
N HIS A 115 -7.31 0.25 -3.76
CA HIS A 115 -7.09 -1.14 -3.42
C HIS A 115 -8.01 -1.46 -2.23
N HIS A 116 -9.32 -1.52 -2.48
CA HIS A 116 -10.33 -1.73 -1.44
C HIS A 116 -11.36 -2.76 -1.90
N THR A 117 -11.03 -4.05 -1.78
CA THR A 117 -11.99 -5.14 -1.76
C THR A 117 -12.45 -5.33 -0.32
N ASP A 118 -13.78 -5.28 -0.16
CA ASP A 118 -14.60 -5.91 0.88
C ASP A 118 -14.03 -6.14 2.30
N GLY A 119 -13.12 -5.29 2.79
CA GLY A 119 -12.70 -5.13 4.19
C GLY A 119 -12.15 -6.36 4.92
N MET A 120 -12.23 -7.58 4.37
CA MET A 120 -11.98 -8.84 5.08
C MET A 120 -10.68 -9.52 4.69
N THR A 121 -10.01 -9.09 3.63
CA THR A 121 -8.74 -9.67 3.16
C THR A 121 -7.68 -8.58 3.02
N ARG A 122 -6.43 -8.87 3.41
CA ARG A 122 -5.28 -8.04 2.99
C ARG A 122 -5.19 -8.09 1.46
N GLU A 123 -5.40 -6.96 0.80
CA GLU A 123 -4.87 -6.76 -0.55
C GLU A 123 -3.36 -6.52 -0.46
N ASP A 124 -2.66 -6.58 -1.60
CA ASP A 124 -1.21 -6.35 -1.77
C ASP A 124 -0.67 -5.03 -1.13
N TYR A 125 -1.56 -4.16 -0.61
CA TYR A 125 -1.24 -2.81 -0.12
C TYR A 125 -1.89 -2.41 1.21
N MET A 126 -2.75 -3.25 1.81
CA MET A 126 -3.19 -3.03 3.19
C MET A 126 -2.23 -3.76 4.12
N PHE A 127 -1.63 -3.04 5.05
CA PHE A 127 -0.80 -3.65 6.09
C PHE A 127 -1.68 -4.15 7.24
N VAL A 128 -2.70 -3.39 7.61
CA VAL A 128 -3.60 -3.70 8.70
C VAL A 128 -4.96 -4.12 8.15
N ASP A 129 -5.31 -5.41 8.29
CA ASP A 129 -6.65 -5.88 7.91
C ASP A 129 -7.74 -5.47 8.94
N SER A 130 -9.01 -5.75 8.64
CA SER A 130 -10.09 -5.38 9.56
C SER A 130 -10.09 -6.12 10.89
N VAL A 131 -9.54 -7.33 10.97
CA VAL A 131 -9.40 -8.12 12.19
C VAL A 131 -8.28 -7.53 13.04
N GLU A 132 -7.14 -7.22 12.43
CA GLU A 132 -6.01 -6.57 13.08
C GLU A 132 -6.37 -5.18 13.58
N LYS A 133 -7.06 -4.39 12.75
CA LYS A 133 -7.59 -3.09 13.14
C LYS A 133 -8.46 -3.19 14.39
N GLN A 134 -9.42 -4.12 14.40
CA GLN A 134 -10.29 -4.32 15.57
C GLN A 134 -9.48 -4.71 16.81
N THR A 135 -8.46 -5.56 16.63
CA THR A 135 -7.61 -6.03 17.73
C THR A 135 -6.72 -4.90 18.28
N LEU A 136 -6.12 -4.09 17.41
CA LEU A 136 -5.35 -2.90 17.79
C LEU A 136 -6.23 -1.86 18.50
N LEU A 137 -7.45 -1.60 18.01
CA LEU A 137 -8.39 -0.70 18.69
C LEU A 137 -8.83 -1.23 20.06
N ALA A 138 -9.00 -2.55 20.19
CA ALA A 138 -9.29 -3.17 21.48
C ALA A 138 -8.11 -3.01 22.46
N LEU A 139 -6.88 -3.19 21.98
CA LEU A 139 -5.65 -2.97 22.75
C LEU A 139 -5.51 -1.50 23.18
N ALA A 140 -5.72 -0.55 22.27
CA ALA A 140 -5.73 0.88 22.60
C ALA A 140 -6.76 1.19 23.70
N GLY A 141 -7.97 0.64 23.58
CA GLY A 141 -9.00 0.79 24.60
C GLY A 141 -8.63 0.16 25.95
N LYS A 142 -7.92 -0.97 25.96
CA LYS A 142 -7.39 -1.62 27.17
C LYS A 142 -6.34 -0.72 27.84
N ILE A 143 -5.36 -0.23 27.08
CA ILE A 143 -4.29 0.66 27.56
C ILE A 143 -4.87 1.96 28.14
N ALA A 144 -5.85 2.58 27.47
CA ALA A 144 -6.49 3.80 27.94
C ALA A 144 -7.22 3.64 29.30
N ARG A 145 -7.49 2.41 29.74
CA ARG A 145 -8.11 2.11 31.05
C ARG A 145 -7.11 1.71 32.13
N MET A 146 -5.84 1.52 31.78
CA MET A 146 -4.79 1.21 32.75
C MET A 146 -4.46 2.44 33.60
N ASP A 147 -3.93 2.20 34.80
CA ASP A 147 -3.43 3.26 35.69
C ASP A 147 -1.89 3.27 35.79
N GLY A 148 -1.21 2.32 35.15
CA GLY A 148 0.25 2.18 35.17
C GLY A 148 0.83 1.73 36.51
N SER A 149 -0.01 1.35 37.48
CA SER A 149 0.43 0.84 38.78
C SER A 149 1.03 -0.56 38.67
N ASN A 150 0.51 -1.36 37.74
CA ASN A 150 0.98 -2.71 37.44
C ASN A 150 1.87 -2.71 36.20
N THR A 151 3.19 -2.66 36.40
CA THR A 151 4.16 -2.66 35.29
C THR A 151 4.13 -3.94 34.47
N SER A 152 3.73 -5.09 35.05
CA SER A 152 3.56 -6.34 34.31
C SER A 152 2.39 -6.27 33.33
N GLU A 153 1.34 -5.52 33.66
CA GLU A 153 0.20 -5.31 32.75
C GLU A 153 0.61 -4.45 31.56
N VAL A 154 1.38 -3.38 31.82
CA VAL A 154 1.94 -2.52 30.77
C VAL A 154 2.90 -3.31 29.87
N GLN A 155 3.76 -4.17 30.45
CA GLN A 155 4.65 -5.02 29.66
C GLN A 155 3.86 -6.00 28.78
N GLY A 156 2.81 -6.62 29.33
CA GLY A 156 1.95 -7.49 28.53
C GLY A 156 1.24 -6.77 27.39
N ALA A 157 0.92 -5.47 27.55
CA ALA A 157 0.39 -4.65 26.46
C ALA A 157 1.44 -4.31 25.40
N MET A 158 2.69 -4.08 25.79
CA MET A 158 3.81 -3.92 24.86
C MET A 158 4.02 -5.20 24.04
N ASP A 159 4.10 -6.36 24.70
CA ASP A 159 4.29 -7.64 24.02
C ASP A 159 3.14 -7.94 23.04
N GLU A 160 1.90 -7.59 23.43
CA GLU A 160 0.73 -7.70 22.58
C GLU A 160 0.80 -6.76 21.37
N LEU A 161 1.24 -5.51 21.56
CA LEU A 161 1.46 -4.54 20.49
C LEU A 161 2.51 -5.04 19.48
N THR A 162 3.66 -5.51 19.95
CA THR A 162 4.74 -6.03 19.09
C THR A 162 4.24 -7.19 18.23
N ARG A 163 3.49 -8.13 18.82
CA ARG A 163 2.90 -9.25 18.07
C ARG A 163 1.92 -8.78 17.00
N LEU A 164 1.05 -7.80 17.32
CA LEU A 164 0.09 -7.26 16.36
C LEU A 164 0.79 -6.47 15.24
N TYR A 165 1.83 -5.71 15.55
CA TYR A 165 2.63 -5.00 14.57
C TYR A 165 3.36 -5.95 13.62
N GLN A 166 4.00 -7.00 14.16
CA GLN A 166 4.67 -8.02 13.35
C GLN A 166 3.68 -8.75 12.43
N SER A 167 2.51 -9.11 12.95
CA SER A 167 1.43 -9.69 12.14
C SER A 167 1.06 -8.79 10.95
N ALA A 168 0.96 -7.46 11.18
CA ALA A 168 0.55 -6.51 10.15
C ALA A 168 1.65 -6.22 9.10
N VAL A 169 2.94 -6.21 9.50
CA VAL A 169 4.04 -5.81 8.60
C VAL A 169 4.73 -7.01 7.92
N GLU A 170 4.66 -8.20 8.52
CA GLU A 170 5.20 -9.45 7.96
C GLU A 170 4.08 -10.51 7.83
N PRO A 171 3.15 -10.32 6.88
CA PRO A 171 2.07 -11.28 6.66
C PRO A 171 2.62 -12.60 6.09
N ASP A 172 2.21 -13.74 6.67
CA ASP A 172 2.51 -15.11 6.18
C ASP A 172 2.14 -15.33 4.70
#